data_AF-A0A2E1TE12-F1
#
_entry.id   AF-A0A2E1TE12-F1
#
_cell.length_a   1.000
_cell.length_b   1.000
_cell.length_c   1.000
_cell.angle_alpha   90.00
_cell.angle_beta   90.00
_cell.angle_gamma   90.00
#
_symmetry.space_group_name_H-M   'P 1'
#
loop_
_entity.id
_entity.type
_entity.pdbx_description
1 polymer ?
#
loop_
_entity_poly.entity_id
_entity_poly.type
_entity_poly.pdbx_seq_one_letter_code
_entity_poly.pdbx_strand_id
1 'polypeptide(L)'
;MKDKEFIKNKGLYFGIYLSIFPFFYFLFDNNLSLNIFKLVFWVLWIIGVFYLLYIFGREYRNNYNLFNFKQVFTLLYKISLRGLLILFVIEIILWKGLFEERYISLQTSLMQPSLNGIESIKSELKKDSANKIIGVVEYQEKLEKLEKYKTDINDQWKDGVKISYFIKILIGRLFLFIFINLILAFFLRKKIVI
;
A
#
# COMPACT_ATOMS: atom_id res chain seq x y z
N MET A 1 9.35 8.42 -30.42
CA MET A 1 9.74 7.04 -30.02
C MET A 1 10.49 7.01 -28.69
N LYS A 2 11.50 7.89 -28.47
CA LYS A 2 12.31 7.96 -27.24
C LYS A 2 11.51 8.02 -25.92
N ASP A 3 10.39 8.74 -25.87
CA ASP A 3 9.58 8.86 -24.63
C ASP A 3 8.89 7.57 -24.20
N LYS A 4 8.32 6.83 -25.17
CA LYS A 4 7.61 5.58 -24.87
C LYS A 4 8.57 4.53 -24.33
N GLU A 5 9.76 4.47 -24.90
CA GLU A 5 10.83 3.57 -24.49
C GLU A 5 11.41 3.97 -23.12
N PHE A 6 11.65 5.25 -22.89
CA PHE A 6 12.04 5.76 -21.58
C PHE A 6 11.03 5.38 -20.49
N ILE A 7 9.73 5.66 -20.72
CA ILE A 7 8.65 5.30 -19.79
C ILE A 7 8.60 3.78 -19.56
N LYS A 8 8.81 2.98 -20.62
CA LYS A 8 8.82 1.52 -20.52
C LYS A 8 9.96 1.03 -19.63
N ASN A 9 11.18 1.48 -19.88
CA ASN A 9 12.37 1.02 -19.17
C ASN A 9 12.37 1.50 -17.72
N LYS A 10 12.10 2.78 -17.48
CA LYS A 10 12.03 3.31 -16.11
C LYS A 10 10.85 2.71 -15.33
N GLY A 11 9.72 2.47 -15.98
CA GLY A 11 8.59 1.75 -15.37
C GLY A 11 8.94 0.32 -14.98
N LEU A 12 9.74 -0.38 -15.80
CA LEU A 12 10.24 -1.72 -15.47
C LEU A 12 11.18 -1.71 -14.26
N TYR A 13 12.21 -0.86 -14.27
CA TYR A 13 13.13 -0.73 -13.14
C TYR A 13 12.41 -0.33 -11.86
N PHE A 14 11.44 0.58 -11.98
CA PHE A 14 10.61 0.99 -10.87
C PHE A 14 9.79 -0.18 -10.32
N GLY A 15 9.15 -0.97 -11.19
CA GLY A 15 8.41 -2.17 -10.80
C GLY A 15 9.28 -3.19 -10.07
N ILE A 16 10.47 -3.49 -10.60
CA ILE A 16 11.43 -4.40 -9.96
C ILE A 16 11.81 -3.89 -8.58
N TYR A 17 12.13 -2.60 -8.45
CA TYR A 17 12.42 -1.98 -7.15
C TYR A 17 11.27 -2.14 -6.16
N LEU A 18 10.03 -1.86 -6.59
CA LEU A 18 8.86 -2.02 -5.73
C LEU A 18 8.69 -3.47 -5.26
N SER A 19 8.97 -4.43 -6.14
CA SER A 19 8.86 -5.87 -5.86
C SER A 19 9.89 -6.39 -4.88
N ILE A 20 11.00 -5.68 -4.64
CA ILE A 20 11.96 -6.03 -3.59
C ILE A 20 11.25 -6.14 -2.23
N PHE A 21 10.25 -5.29 -1.96
CA PHE A 21 9.54 -5.30 -0.69
C PHE A 21 8.82 -6.63 -0.41
N PRO A 22 7.90 -7.13 -1.27
CA PRO A 22 7.29 -8.44 -1.09
C PRO A 22 8.31 -9.58 -0.87
N PHE A 23 9.42 -9.57 -1.60
CA PHE A 23 10.47 -10.59 -1.47
C PHE A 23 11.21 -10.52 -0.13
N PHE A 24 11.60 -9.32 0.32
CA PHE A 24 12.26 -9.16 1.62
C PHE A 24 11.30 -9.49 2.77
N TYR A 25 10.05 -9.04 2.68
CA TYR A 25 9.03 -9.37 3.67
C TYR A 25 8.76 -10.88 3.76
N PHE A 26 8.92 -11.61 2.66
CA PHE A 26 8.84 -13.07 2.64
C PHE A 26 10.06 -13.76 3.29
N LEU A 27 11.26 -13.24 3.07
CA LEU A 27 12.50 -13.88 3.54
C LEU A 27 12.78 -13.66 5.03
N PHE A 28 12.36 -12.53 5.59
CA PHE A 28 12.60 -12.23 7.00
C PHE A 28 11.57 -12.96 7.88
N ASP A 29 12.04 -14.02 8.54
CA ASP A 29 11.29 -14.77 9.54
C ASP A 29 11.18 -13.98 10.86
N ASN A 30 10.13 -14.29 11.63
CA ASN A 30 9.49 -13.56 12.74
C ASN A 30 10.36 -13.09 13.95
N ASN A 31 11.70 -13.05 13.84
CA ASN A 31 12.62 -12.78 14.95
C ASN A 31 12.90 -11.30 15.22
N LEU A 32 12.66 -10.41 14.26
CA LEU A 32 12.66 -8.96 14.50
C LEU A 32 11.29 -8.55 15.00
N SER A 33 11.23 -7.58 15.92
CA SER A 33 9.94 -6.99 16.30
C SER A 33 9.27 -6.50 15.01
N LEU A 34 8.18 -7.18 14.64
CA LEU A 34 7.51 -7.08 13.34
C LEU A 34 7.21 -5.62 12.99
N ASN A 35 6.97 -4.80 14.00
CA ASN A 35 6.69 -3.37 13.90
C ASN A 35 7.92 -2.53 13.55
N ILE A 36 9.09 -2.75 14.17
CA ILE A 36 10.31 -1.97 13.86
C ILE A 36 10.80 -2.32 12.46
N PHE A 37 10.82 -3.61 12.11
CA PHE A 37 11.17 -4.05 10.76
C PHE A 37 10.26 -3.40 9.72
N LYS A 38 8.94 -3.44 9.93
CA LYS A 38 7.97 -2.79 9.05
C LYS A 38 8.20 -1.31 8.92
N LEU A 39 8.41 -0.60 10.01
CA LEU A 39 8.60 0.85 10.01
C LEU A 39 9.86 1.23 9.24
N VAL A 40 11.01 0.67 9.62
CA VAL A 40 12.30 0.96 8.97
C VAL A 40 12.23 0.65 7.47
N PHE A 41 11.65 -0.50 7.13
CA PHE A 41 11.55 -0.92 5.74
C PHE A 41 10.57 -0.05 4.94
N TRP A 42 9.42 0.34 5.51
CA TRP A 42 8.51 1.29 4.86
C TRP A 42 9.14 2.66 4.62
N VAL A 43 9.90 3.16 5.59
CA VAL A 43 10.61 4.44 5.46
C VAL A 43 11.64 4.36 4.33
N LEU A 44 12.50 3.34 4.33
CA LEU A 44 13.49 3.13 3.27
C LEU A 44 12.82 2.95 1.89
N TRP A 45 11.70 2.25 1.84
CA TRP A 45 10.94 2.03 0.62
C TRP A 45 10.36 3.34 0.08
N ILE A 46 9.73 4.17 0.92
CA ILE A 46 9.23 5.48 0.52
C ILE A 46 10.37 6.37 0.04
N ILE A 47 11.50 6.41 0.76
CA ILE A 47 12.68 7.19 0.38
C ILE A 47 13.17 6.78 -1.01
N GLY A 48 13.32 5.48 -1.26
CA GLY A 48 13.77 5.00 -2.57
C GLY A 48 12.74 5.24 -3.67
N VAL A 49 11.44 5.18 -3.37
CA VAL A 49 10.37 5.59 -4.31
C VAL A 49 10.54 7.06 -4.72
N PHE A 50 10.66 7.97 -3.74
CA PHE A 50 10.86 9.39 -4.00
C PHE A 50 12.15 9.64 -4.79
N TYR A 51 13.24 9.00 -4.37
CA TYR A 51 14.56 9.14 -5.00
C TYR A 51 14.55 8.69 -6.47
N LEU A 52 14.03 7.50 -6.77
CA LEU A 52 13.98 6.97 -8.14
C LEU A 52 13.10 7.84 -9.04
N LEU A 53 11.90 8.19 -8.59
CA LEU A 53 11.00 9.03 -9.38
C LEU A 53 11.59 10.44 -9.59
N TYR A 54 12.26 11.00 -8.58
CA TYR A 54 12.98 12.26 -8.72
C TYR A 54 14.08 12.18 -9.78
N ILE A 55 14.92 11.13 -9.74
CA ILE A 55 15.98 10.92 -10.74
C ILE A 55 15.41 10.77 -12.14
N PHE A 56 14.38 9.94 -12.32
CA PHE A 56 13.77 9.73 -13.63
C PHE A 56 13.16 11.01 -14.16
N GLY A 57 12.48 11.78 -13.30
CA GLY A 57 11.94 13.08 -13.65
C GLY A 57 13.02 14.10 -14.01
N ARG A 58 14.15 14.11 -13.30
CA ARG A 58 15.29 14.99 -13.57
C ARG A 58 16.03 14.63 -14.87
N GLU A 59 16.27 13.34 -15.10
CA GLU A 59 16.87 12.83 -16.33
C GLU A 59 16.03 13.22 -17.55
N TYR A 60 14.71 13.04 -17.44
CA TYR A 60 13.78 13.45 -18.49
C TYR A 60 13.76 14.97 -18.68
N ARG A 61 13.73 15.74 -17.58
CA ARG A 61 13.79 17.22 -17.61
C ARG A 61 15.02 17.75 -18.36
N ASN A 62 16.17 17.10 -18.23
CA ASN A 62 17.41 17.53 -18.86
C ASN A 62 17.37 17.35 -20.40
N ASN A 63 16.55 16.42 -20.89
CA ASN A 63 16.42 16.12 -22.31
C ASN A 63 15.39 17.00 -23.05
N TYR A 64 14.66 17.87 -22.34
CA TYR A 64 13.59 18.70 -22.91
C TYR A 64 13.65 20.16 -22.45
N ASN A 65 13.41 21.10 -23.36
CA ASN A 65 13.48 22.55 -23.08
C ASN A 65 12.31 23.05 -22.22
N LEU A 66 11.09 22.60 -22.49
CA LEU A 66 9.89 22.93 -21.73
C LEU A 66 9.46 21.73 -20.89
N PHE A 67 9.27 21.94 -19.58
CA PHE A 67 8.86 20.89 -18.66
C PHE A 67 7.86 21.45 -17.64
N ASN A 68 6.62 21.61 -18.10
CA ASN A 68 5.53 22.15 -17.27
C ASN A 68 4.98 21.10 -16.30
N PHE A 69 4.28 21.55 -15.26
CA PHE A 69 3.75 20.67 -14.20
C PHE A 69 2.96 19.46 -14.73
N LYS A 70 2.05 19.70 -15.69
CA LYS A 70 1.19 18.66 -16.29
C LYS A 70 2.02 17.58 -16.99
N GLN A 71 3.05 17.97 -17.73
CA GLN A 71 3.96 17.05 -18.41
C GLN A 71 4.76 16.22 -17.40
N VAL A 72 5.29 16.87 -16.35
CA VAL A 72 6.05 16.16 -15.30
C VAL A 72 5.16 15.13 -14.60
N PHE A 73 3.98 15.56 -14.16
CA PHE A 73 3.03 14.68 -13.48
C PHE A 73 2.64 13.50 -14.38
N THR A 74 2.30 13.76 -15.64
CA THR A 74 1.89 12.70 -16.57
C THR A 74 3.01 11.70 -16.81
N LEU A 75 4.26 12.16 -16.92
CA LEU A 75 5.43 11.28 -17.07
C LEU A 75 5.60 10.39 -15.85
N LEU A 76 5.70 11.00 -14.66
CA LEU A 76 5.93 10.27 -13.42
C LEU A 76 4.80 9.30 -13.14
N TYR A 77 3.55 9.73 -13.33
CA TYR A 77 2.37 8.88 -13.18
C TYR A 77 2.40 7.66 -14.12
N LYS A 78 2.78 7.83 -15.39
CA LYS A 78 2.92 6.71 -16.34
C LYS A 78 4.03 5.73 -15.94
N ILE A 79 5.14 6.22 -15.40
CA ILE A 79 6.22 5.38 -14.87
C ILE A 79 5.72 4.61 -13.65
N SER A 80 5.09 5.30 -12.68
CA SER A 80 4.53 4.68 -11.47
C SER A 80 3.47 3.64 -11.80
N LEU A 81 2.54 3.93 -12.72
CA LEU A 81 1.48 3.01 -13.13
C LEU A 81 2.06 1.70 -13.68
N ARG A 82 3.09 1.80 -14.54
CA ARG A 82 3.79 0.60 -15.05
C ARG A 82 4.47 -0.18 -13.94
N GLY A 83 5.18 0.50 -13.03
CA GLY A 83 5.83 -0.16 -11.92
C GLY A 83 4.83 -0.85 -10.99
N LEU A 84 3.69 -0.22 -10.72
CA LEU A 84 2.61 -0.80 -9.91
C LEU A 84 1.97 -2.02 -10.57
N LEU A 85 1.80 -2.02 -11.90
CA LEU A 85 1.31 -3.20 -12.62
C LEU A 85 2.28 -4.38 -12.51
N ILE A 86 3.58 -4.13 -12.62
CA ILE A 86 4.61 -5.15 -12.44
C ILE A 86 4.59 -5.69 -11.01
N LEU A 87 4.53 -4.80 -10.01
CA LEU A 87 4.39 -5.17 -8.60
C LEU A 87 3.16 -6.03 -8.37
N PHE A 88 2.00 -5.63 -8.91
CA PHE A 88 0.74 -6.34 -8.77
C PHE A 88 0.80 -7.77 -9.31
N VAL A 89 1.38 -7.95 -10.51
CA VAL A 89 1.56 -9.28 -11.11
C VAL A 89 2.50 -10.14 -10.25
N ILE A 90 3.63 -9.58 -9.81
CA ILE A 90 4.59 -10.29 -8.97
C ILE A 90 3.97 -10.68 -7.62
N GLU A 91 3.19 -9.80 -7.00
CA GLU A 91 2.51 -10.09 -5.74
C GLU A 91 1.47 -11.19 -5.88
N ILE A 92 0.69 -11.22 -6.97
CA ILE A 92 -0.25 -12.32 -7.21
C ILE A 92 0.52 -13.63 -7.37
N ILE A 93 1.58 -13.65 -8.17
CA ILE A 93 2.38 -14.87 -8.38
C ILE A 93 2.99 -15.34 -7.05
N LEU A 94 3.60 -14.45 -6.27
CA LEU A 94 4.22 -14.80 -4.99
C LEU A 94 3.19 -15.22 -3.95
N TRP A 95 2.20 -14.38 -3.69
CA TRP A 95 1.33 -14.53 -2.53
C TRP A 95 0.11 -15.39 -2.79
N LYS A 96 -0.42 -15.41 -4.01
CA LYS A 96 -1.51 -16.33 -4.36
C LYS A 96 -0.98 -17.63 -4.96
N GLY A 97 0.05 -17.55 -5.80
CA GLY A 97 0.57 -18.72 -6.51
C GLY A 97 1.50 -19.59 -5.67
N LEU A 98 2.59 -18.99 -5.16
CA LEU A 98 3.69 -19.75 -4.57
C LEU A 98 3.57 -19.93 -3.05
N PHE A 99 3.01 -18.96 -2.33
CA PHE A 99 3.09 -18.89 -0.86
C PHE A 99 1.79 -18.45 -0.18
N GLU A 100 0.64 -18.97 -0.63
CA GLU A 100 -0.69 -18.58 -0.14
C GLU A 100 -0.88 -18.81 1.37
N GLU A 101 -0.50 -19.99 1.88
CA GLU A 101 -0.64 -20.32 3.31
C GLU A 101 0.19 -19.39 4.20
N ARG A 102 1.45 -19.12 3.80
CA ARG A 102 2.34 -18.22 4.53
C ARG A 102 1.85 -16.78 4.48
N TYR A 103 1.24 -16.38 3.36
CA TYR A 103 0.61 -15.07 3.27
C TYR A 103 -0.57 -14.94 4.24
N ILE A 104 -1.45 -15.93 4.28
CA ILE A 104 -2.61 -15.96 5.19
C ILE A 104 -2.17 -15.93 6.65
N SER A 105 -1.12 -16.69 7.02
CA SER A 105 -0.61 -16.68 8.40
C SER A 105 -0.03 -15.32 8.79
N LEU A 106 0.72 -14.66 7.90
CA LEU A 106 1.25 -13.31 8.10
C LEU A 106 0.15 -12.24 8.19
N GLN A 107 -0.91 -12.36 7.42
CA GLN A 107 -2.04 -11.42 7.49
C GLN A 107 -2.88 -11.65 8.75
N THR A 108 -3.10 -12.90 9.13
CA THR A 108 -3.82 -13.24 10.37
C THR A 108 -3.06 -12.74 11.60
N SER A 109 -1.73 -12.91 11.66
CA SER A 109 -0.91 -12.38 12.77
C SER A 109 -0.93 -10.85 12.84
N LEU A 110 -1.04 -10.18 11.69
CA LEU A 110 -1.22 -8.73 11.59
C LEU A 110 -2.60 -8.25 12.09
N MET A 111 -3.62 -9.08 11.96
CA MET A 111 -4.99 -8.75 12.39
C MET A 111 -5.24 -9.08 13.87
N GLN A 112 -4.38 -9.87 14.52
CA GLN A 112 -4.51 -10.23 15.94
C GLN A 112 -4.65 -9.03 16.90
N PRO A 113 -3.84 -7.95 16.79
CA PRO A 113 -4.03 -6.76 17.62
C PRO A 113 -5.42 -6.13 17.46
N SER A 114 -5.96 -6.12 16.24
CA SER A 114 -7.32 -5.62 15.97
C SER A 114 -8.37 -6.50 16.62
N LEU A 115 -8.23 -7.83 16.55
CA LEU A 115 -9.13 -8.78 17.22
C LEU A 115 -9.09 -8.60 18.75
N ASN A 116 -7.91 -8.41 19.34
CA ASN A 116 -7.76 -8.12 20.76
C ASN A 116 -8.36 -6.75 21.14
N GLY A 117 -8.25 -5.76 20.25
CA GLY A 117 -8.89 -4.46 20.40
C GLY A 117 -10.43 -4.57 20.45
N ILE A 118 -11.03 -5.46 19.65
CA ILE A 118 -12.48 -5.70 19.68
C ILE A 118 -12.93 -6.20 21.05
N GLU A 119 -12.21 -7.14 21.66
CA GLU A 119 -12.55 -7.63 23.01
C GLU A 119 -12.43 -6.52 24.07
N SER A 120 -11.45 -5.63 23.90
CA SER A 120 -11.28 -4.45 24.77
C SER A 120 -12.47 -3.51 24.64
N ILE A 121 -12.89 -3.18 23.41
CA ILE A 121 -14.07 -2.34 23.14
C ILE A 121 -15.34 -2.99 23.68
N LYS A 122 -15.50 -4.31 23.51
CA LYS A 122 -16.65 -5.06 24.05
C LYS A 122 -16.73 -4.96 25.57
N SER A 123 -15.59 -5.02 26.26
CA SER A 123 -15.51 -4.85 27.71
C SER A 123 -15.89 -3.43 28.15
N GLU A 124 -15.52 -2.42 27.38
CA GLU A 124 -15.82 -1.01 27.63
C GLU A 124 -17.30 -0.71 27.41
N LEU A 125 -17.87 -1.16 26.29
CA LEU A 125 -19.31 -1.07 26.01
C LEU A 125 -20.16 -1.72 27.11
N LYS A 126 -19.70 -2.85 27.67
CA LYS A 126 -20.39 -3.50 28.79
C LYS A 126 -20.39 -2.61 30.04
N LYS A 127 -19.29 -1.93 30.34
CA LYS A 127 -19.20 -0.98 31.47
C LYS A 127 -20.09 0.24 31.23
N ASP A 128 -20.08 0.79 30.03
CA ASP A 128 -20.90 1.96 29.68
C ASP A 128 -22.39 1.67 29.79
N SER A 129 -22.81 0.48 29.36
CA SER A 129 -24.19 0.01 29.50
C SER A 129 -24.56 -0.20 30.97
N ALA A 130 -23.69 -0.82 31.77
CA ALA A 130 -23.91 -1.01 33.21
C ALA A 130 -24.01 0.32 33.97
N ASN A 131 -23.21 1.32 33.57
CA ASN A 131 -23.23 2.67 34.12
C ASN A 131 -24.34 3.56 33.52
N LYS A 132 -25.20 3.01 32.66
CA LYS A 132 -26.29 3.72 31.95
C LYS A 132 -25.81 4.92 31.11
N ILE A 133 -24.55 4.92 30.69
CA ILE A 133 -23.96 5.94 29.80
C ILE A 133 -24.53 5.79 28.39
N ILE A 134 -24.71 4.54 27.95
CA ILE A 134 -25.35 4.19 26.68
C ILE A 134 -26.65 3.40 26.94
N GLY A 135 -27.64 3.57 26.07
CA GLY A 135 -28.89 2.82 26.14
C GLY A 135 -28.73 1.35 25.72
N VAL A 136 -29.64 0.48 26.16
CA VAL A 136 -29.62 -0.96 25.83
C VAL A 136 -29.67 -1.22 24.32
N VAL A 137 -30.48 -0.44 23.60
CA VAL A 137 -30.61 -0.54 22.13
C VAL A 137 -29.29 -0.16 21.44
N GLU A 138 -28.68 0.97 21.84
CA GLU A 138 -27.40 1.42 21.28
C GLU A 138 -26.25 0.45 21.59
N TYR A 139 -26.25 -0.14 22.79
CA TYR A 139 -25.31 -1.20 23.17
C TYR A 139 -25.43 -2.42 22.25
N GLN A 140 -26.64 -2.91 22.01
CA GLN A 140 -26.88 -4.06 21.13
C GLN A 140 -26.44 -3.78 19.69
N GLU A 141 -26.75 -2.61 19.14
CA GLU A 141 -26.31 -2.22 17.80
C GLU A 141 -24.78 -2.17 17.66
N LYS A 142 -24.09 -1.59 18.65
CA LYS A 142 -22.62 -1.53 18.65
C LYS A 142 -22.01 -2.91 18.79
N LEU A 143 -22.59 -3.77 19.62
CA LEU A 143 -22.15 -5.16 19.79
C LEU A 143 -22.30 -5.95 18.49
N GLU A 144 -23.44 -5.84 17.82
CA GLU A 144 -23.72 -6.54 16.56
C GLU A 144 -22.75 -6.10 15.45
N LYS A 145 -22.47 -4.80 15.33
CA LYS A 145 -21.47 -4.27 14.39
C LYS A 145 -20.07 -4.84 14.67
N LEU A 146 -19.68 -4.95 15.94
CA LEU A 146 -18.38 -5.51 16.33
C LEU A 146 -18.28 -7.02 16.05
N GLU A 147 -19.32 -7.80 16.36
CA GLU A 147 -19.36 -9.23 16.07
C GLU A 147 -19.36 -9.50 14.56
N LYS A 148 -20.09 -8.69 13.78
CA LYS A 148 -20.03 -8.74 12.32
C LYS A 148 -18.62 -8.47 11.81
N TYR A 149 -17.96 -7.42 12.30
CA TYR A 149 -16.59 -7.09 11.91
C TYR A 149 -15.59 -8.20 12.26
N LYS A 150 -15.71 -8.80 13.46
CA LYS A 150 -14.91 -9.95 13.89
C LYS A 150 -15.11 -11.15 12.97
N THR A 151 -16.36 -11.41 12.59
CA THR A 151 -16.72 -12.49 11.66
C THR A 151 -16.14 -12.24 10.27
N ASP A 152 -16.26 -11.02 9.75
CA ASP A 152 -15.70 -10.63 8.45
C ASP A 152 -14.17 -10.82 8.40
N ILE A 153 -13.45 -10.50 9.48
CA ILE A 153 -11.99 -10.73 9.59
C ILE A 153 -11.67 -12.24 9.55
N ASN A 154 -12.37 -13.04 10.34
CA ASN A 154 -12.13 -14.49 10.41
C ASN A 154 -12.48 -15.20 9.10
N ASP A 155 -13.52 -14.72 8.41
CA ASP A 155 -14.03 -15.31 7.19
C ASP A 155 -13.25 -14.87 5.94
N GLN A 156 -12.45 -13.79 6.05
CA GLN A 156 -11.70 -13.20 4.94
C GLN A 156 -10.82 -14.22 4.19
N TRP A 157 -10.33 -15.25 4.87
CA TRP A 157 -9.37 -16.22 4.33
C TRP A 157 -9.94 -17.62 4.10
N LYS A 158 -11.24 -17.85 4.35
CA LYS A 158 -11.87 -19.18 4.23
C LYS A 158 -11.72 -19.80 2.83
N ASP A 159 -11.80 -18.97 1.79
CA ASP A 159 -11.66 -19.40 0.39
C ASP A 159 -10.27 -19.11 -0.20
N GLY A 160 -9.27 -18.92 0.67
CA GLY A 160 -7.93 -18.47 0.26
C GLY A 160 -7.88 -16.99 -0.13
N VAL A 161 -6.78 -16.57 -0.75
CA VAL A 161 -6.51 -15.17 -1.06
C VAL A 161 -7.20 -14.80 -2.38
N LYS A 162 -8.29 -14.03 -2.30
CA LYS A 162 -9.04 -13.60 -3.49
C LYS A 162 -8.28 -12.53 -4.28
N ILE A 163 -8.35 -12.56 -5.62
CA ILE A 163 -7.73 -11.54 -6.49
C ILE A 163 -8.28 -10.14 -6.17
N SER A 164 -9.56 -10.04 -5.79
CA SER A 164 -10.20 -8.79 -5.38
C SER A 164 -9.48 -8.10 -4.21
N TYR A 165 -8.81 -8.86 -3.35
CA TYR A 165 -8.00 -8.31 -2.26
C TYR A 165 -6.77 -7.54 -2.80
N PHE A 166 -6.05 -8.12 -3.76
CA PHE A 166 -4.93 -7.43 -4.42
C PHE A 166 -5.39 -6.19 -5.20
N ILE A 167 -6.58 -6.24 -5.81
CA ILE A 167 -7.16 -5.08 -6.51
C ILE A 167 -7.40 -3.94 -5.53
N LYS A 168 -7.96 -4.21 -4.34
CA LYS A 168 -8.13 -3.19 -3.29
C LYS A 168 -6.79 -2.57 -2.88
N ILE A 169 -5.75 -3.39 -2.69
CA ILE A 169 -4.40 -2.91 -2.38
C ILE A 169 -3.84 -2.04 -3.52
N LEU A 170 -4.02 -2.46 -4.78
CA LEU A 170 -3.57 -1.70 -5.95
C LEU A 170 -4.23 -0.33 -6.01
N ILE A 171 -5.55 -0.24 -5.76
CA ILE A 171 -6.29 1.04 -5.73
C ILE A 171 -5.72 1.97 -4.65
N GLY A 172 -5.49 1.45 -3.44
CA GLY A 172 -4.90 2.25 -2.35
C GLY A 172 -3.50 2.77 -2.71
N ARG A 173 -2.67 1.94 -3.34
CA ARG A 173 -1.34 2.34 -3.81
C ARG A 173 -1.41 3.37 -4.92
N LEU A 174 -2.32 3.21 -5.89
CA LEU A 174 -2.51 4.20 -6.95
C LEU A 174 -2.81 5.59 -6.37
N PHE A 175 -3.66 5.65 -5.34
CA PHE A 175 -3.96 6.90 -4.65
C PHE A 175 -2.70 7.51 -4.02
N LEU A 176 -1.91 6.73 -3.26
CA LEU A 176 -0.64 7.19 -2.69
C LEU A 176 0.33 7.72 -3.76
N PHE A 177 0.47 6.99 -4.87
CA PHE A 177 1.35 7.36 -5.97
C PHE A 177 0.89 8.62 -6.70
N ILE A 178 -0.41 8.93 -6.73
CA ILE A 178 -0.89 10.22 -7.22
C ILE A 178 -0.30 11.35 -6.37
N PHE A 179 -0.34 11.27 -5.04
CA PHE A 179 0.23 12.31 -4.17
C PHE A 179 1.75 12.46 -4.34
N ILE A 180 2.48 11.34 -4.35
CA ILE A 180 3.94 11.37 -4.55
C ILE A 180 4.28 12.07 -5.88
N ASN A 181 3.57 11.70 -6.95
CA ASN A 181 3.80 12.29 -8.27
C ASN A 181 3.39 13.77 -8.33
N LEU A 182 2.33 14.18 -7.62
CA LEU A 182 1.95 15.60 -7.49
C LEU A 182 3.06 16.42 -6.83
N ILE A 183 3.57 15.93 -5.69
CA ILE A 183 4.66 16.60 -4.94
C ILE A 183 5.91 16.71 -5.82
N LEU A 184 6.33 15.60 -6.44
CA LEU A 184 7.51 15.59 -7.30
C LEU A 184 7.34 16.48 -8.54
N ALA A 185 6.16 16.48 -9.16
CA ALA A 185 5.87 17.34 -10.30
C ALA A 185 5.96 18.82 -9.93
N PHE A 186 5.61 19.18 -8.69
CA PHE A 186 5.77 20.54 -8.19
C PHE A 186 7.26 20.95 -8.17
N PHE A 187 8.15 20.10 -7.67
CA PHE A 187 9.58 20.42 -7.55
C PHE A 187 10.36 20.33 -8.87
N LEU A 188 9.96 19.43 -9.75
CA LEU A 188 10.70 19.14 -10.99
C LEU A 188 10.31 20.03 -12.17
N ARG A 189 9.20 20.79 -12.10
CA ARG A 189 8.79 21.68 -13.19
C ARG A 189 9.88 22.73 -13.49
N LYS A 190 10.11 23.02 -14.77
CA LYS A 190 10.86 24.23 -15.17
C LYS A 190 9.89 25.43 -15.06
N LYS A 191 10.33 26.52 -14.43
CA LYS A 191 9.63 27.80 -14.57
C LYS A 191 9.63 28.17 -16.05
N ILE A 192 8.46 28.44 -16.59
CA ILE A 192 8.33 29.07 -17.89
C ILE A 192 8.77 30.52 -17.64
N VAL A 193 9.92 30.92 -18.17
CA VAL A 193 10.24 32.34 -18.29
C VAL A 193 9.40 32.81 -19.45
N ILE A 194 8.32 33.53 -19.15
CA ILE A 194 7.49 34.22 -20.14
C ILE A 194 8.20 35.53 -20.46
#